data_AF-A0A959F1S2-F1
#
_entry.id   AF-A0A959F1S2-F1
#
_cell.length_a   1.000
_cell.length_b   1.000
_cell.length_c   1.000
_cell.angle_alpha   90.00
_cell.angle_beta   90.00
_cell.angle_gamma   90.00
#
_symmetry.space_group_name_H-M   'P 1'
#
loop_
_entity.id
_entity.type
_entity.pdbx_description
1 polymer ?
#
loop_
_entity_poly.entity_id
_entity_poly.type
_entity_poly.pdbx_seq_one_letter_code
_entity_poly.pdbx_strand_id
1 'polypeptide(L)'
;VMQASGVAVQHGGTSAYYLPGADTITLPDRVRFAQAEDYYATALHELCHATKHPTRCDRKRYVHENSKVSYAFEELVAEMGAAFLMAALGISGDVRDHADYLDSWLTLLRQDKRAIFKAAAQAQKAANWALDAHAAADATAGAQSA
;
A
#
# COMPACT_ATOMS: atom_id res chain seq x y z
N VAL A 1 -5.11 11.62 3.29
CA VAL A 1 -4.28 10.65 2.53
C VAL A 1 -4.95 10.06 1.30
N MET A 2 -5.94 9.14 1.40
CA MET A 2 -6.50 8.45 0.22
C MET A 2 -7.01 9.39 -0.88
N GLN A 3 -7.73 10.46 -0.52
CA GLN A 3 -8.19 11.45 -1.49
C GLN A 3 -7.05 12.33 -2.01
N ALA A 4 -6.15 12.75 -1.13
CA ALA A 4 -5.03 13.63 -1.45
C ALA A 4 -3.99 12.98 -2.38
N SER A 5 -3.90 11.64 -2.39
CA SER A 5 -2.99 10.90 -3.28
C SER A 5 -3.36 11.04 -4.75
N GLY A 6 -4.61 11.41 -5.07
CA GLY A 6 -5.11 11.52 -6.44
C GLY A 6 -5.26 10.19 -7.17
N VAL A 7 -5.00 9.05 -6.53
CA VAL A 7 -5.21 7.73 -7.13
C VAL A 7 -6.70 7.43 -7.18
N ALA A 8 -7.21 7.02 -8.35
CA ALA A 8 -8.62 6.70 -8.51
C ALA A 8 -9.01 5.50 -7.63
N VAL A 9 -10.11 5.63 -6.89
CA VAL A 9 -10.68 4.55 -6.07
C VAL A 9 -12.10 4.29 -6.54
N GLN A 10 -12.41 3.02 -6.79
CA GLN A 10 -13.76 2.55 -7.09
C GLN A 10 -14.15 1.42 -6.14
N HIS A 11 -15.46 1.23 -5.97
CA HIS A 11 -16.02 0.17 -5.14
C HIS A 11 -16.74 -0.88 -5.98
N GLY A 12 -16.57 -2.15 -5.61
CA GLY A 12 -17.26 -3.26 -6.25
C GLY A 12 -16.59 -4.61 -6.02
N GLY A 13 -17.30 -5.68 -6.38
CA GLY A 13 -16.79 -7.05 -6.23
C GLY A 13 -16.60 -7.49 -4.78
N THR A 14 -15.74 -8.49 -4.58
CA THR A 14 -15.48 -9.11 -3.27
C THR A 14 -14.02 -8.99 -2.83
N SER A 15 -13.14 -8.44 -3.66
CA SER A 15 -11.70 -8.42 -3.43
C SER A 15 -11.15 -7.01 -3.64
N ALA A 16 -10.15 -6.65 -2.83
CA ALA A 16 -9.37 -5.44 -2.99
C ALA A 16 -8.18 -5.71 -3.93
N TYR A 17 -7.85 -4.73 -4.78
CA TYR A 17 -6.65 -4.76 -5.60
C TYR A 17 -6.39 -3.39 -6.25
N TYR A 18 -5.12 -3.07 -6.45
CA TYR A 18 -4.66 -2.06 -7.39
C TYR A 18 -4.45 -2.67 -8.79
N LEU A 19 -5.02 -2.04 -9.82
CA LEU A 19 -4.86 -2.46 -11.22
C LEU A 19 -3.89 -1.53 -11.96
N PRO A 20 -2.62 -1.95 -12.23
CA PRO A 20 -1.61 -1.06 -12.80
C PRO A 20 -1.95 -0.50 -14.17
N GLY A 21 -2.62 -1.29 -15.02
CA GLY A 21 -2.96 -0.86 -16.39
C GLY A 21 -4.03 0.23 -16.45
N ALA A 22 -4.89 0.32 -15.43
CA ALA A 22 -5.94 1.33 -15.33
C ALA A 22 -5.62 2.42 -14.29
N ASP A 23 -4.49 2.31 -13.60
CA ASP A 23 -4.10 3.16 -12.48
C ASP A 23 -5.24 3.42 -11.47
N THR A 24 -5.93 2.34 -11.08
CA THR A 24 -7.15 2.41 -10.25
C THR A 24 -7.11 1.37 -9.14
N ILE A 25 -7.48 1.79 -7.94
CA ILE A 25 -7.71 0.92 -6.78
C ILE A 25 -9.19 0.48 -6.79
N THR A 26 -9.44 -0.81 -6.69
CA THR A 26 -10.77 -1.38 -6.46
C THR A 26 -10.85 -1.89 -5.02
N LEU A 27 -11.89 -1.50 -4.29
CA LEU A 27 -12.17 -1.98 -2.94
C LEU A 27 -13.57 -2.61 -2.86
N PRO A 28 -13.79 -3.62 -2.01
CA PRO A 28 -15.14 -4.03 -1.65
C PRO A 28 -15.92 -2.87 -1.03
N ASP A 29 -17.26 -2.92 -1.12
CA ASP A 29 -18.10 -1.92 -0.46
C ASP A 29 -17.79 -1.83 1.04
N ARG A 30 -17.75 -0.60 1.58
CA ARG A 30 -17.41 -0.34 3.00
C ARG A 30 -18.20 -1.18 3.99
N VAL A 31 -19.46 -1.48 3.68
CA VAL A 31 -20.36 -2.31 4.50
C VAL A 31 -19.91 -3.78 4.65
N ARG A 32 -18.95 -4.23 3.83
CA ARG A 32 -18.37 -5.59 3.90
C ARG A 32 -17.23 -5.68 4.91
N PHE A 33 -16.75 -4.54 5.42
CA PHE A 33 -15.74 -4.48 6.47
C PHE A 33 -16.42 -4.41 7.84
N ALA A 34 -15.85 -5.09 8.84
CA ALA A 34 -16.46 -5.10 10.17
C ALA A 34 -16.19 -3.78 10.89
N GLN A 35 -15.00 -3.21 10.68
CA GLN A 35 -14.58 -1.92 11.24
C GLN A 35 -14.12 -0.98 10.11
N ALA A 36 -14.21 0.33 10.37
CA ALA A 36 -13.75 1.33 9.41
C ALA A 36 -12.23 1.28 9.24
N GLU A 37 -11.52 0.95 10.32
CA GLU A 37 -10.08 0.78 10.38
C GLU A 37 -9.62 -0.35 9.46
N ASP A 38 -10.34 -1.48 9.41
CA ASP A 38 -10.06 -2.59 8.49
C ASP A 38 -10.16 -2.12 7.02
N TYR A 39 -11.19 -1.33 6.70
CA TYR A 39 -11.33 -0.74 5.38
C TYR A 39 -10.14 0.14 5.02
N TYR A 40 -9.70 1.00 5.94
CA TYR A 40 -8.56 1.87 5.70
C TYR A 40 -7.23 1.11 5.67
N ALA A 41 -7.08 0.04 6.45
CA ALA A 41 -5.93 -0.85 6.39
C ALA A 41 -5.78 -1.44 4.98
N THR A 42 -6.86 -2.03 4.45
CA THR A 42 -6.89 -2.55 3.07
C THR A 42 -6.69 -1.44 2.04
N ALA A 43 -7.32 -0.28 2.19
CA ALA A 43 -7.18 0.82 1.24
C ALA A 43 -5.74 1.37 1.19
N LEU A 44 -5.07 1.47 2.33
CA LEU A 44 -3.68 1.93 2.42
C LEU A 44 -2.70 0.90 1.84
N HIS A 45 -2.97 -0.40 2.02
CA HIS A 45 -2.24 -1.47 1.35
C HIS A 45 -2.29 -1.29 -0.18
N GLU A 46 -3.48 -1.16 -0.76
CA GLU A 46 -3.61 -0.97 -2.20
C GLU A 46 -3.01 0.34 -2.69
N LEU A 47 -3.04 1.40 -1.86
CA LEU A 47 -2.34 2.64 -2.16
C LEU A 47 -0.82 2.43 -2.22
N CYS A 48 -0.24 1.60 -1.35
CA CYS A 48 1.18 1.28 -1.39
C CYS A 48 1.58 0.45 -2.63
N HIS A 49 0.68 -0.36 -3.18
CA HIS A 49 0.86 -0.94 -4.51
C HIS A 49 0.81 0.14 -5.59
N ALA A 50 -0.18 1.04 -5.51
CA ALA A 50 -0.33 2.11 -6.47
C ALA A 50 0.96 2.93 -6.58
N THR A 51 1.63 3.27 -5.48
CA THR A 51 2.86 4.11 -5.54
C THR A 51 3.98 3.53 -6.41
N LYS A 52 3.97 2.23 -6.74
CA LYS A 52 4.95 1.63 -7.66
C LYS A 52 4.87 2.15 -9.09
N HIS A 53 3.72 2.68 -9.51
CA HIS A 53 3.50 3.15 -10.88
C HIS A 53 4.60 4.13 -11.35
N PRO A 54 4.99 4.11 -12.64
CA PRO A 54 6.12 4.89 -13.13
C PRO A 54 6.03 6.41 -12.93
N THR A 55 4.82 6.96 -12.80
CA THR A 55 4.60 8.39 -12.54
C THR A 55 4.67 8.77 -11.06
N ARG A 56 4.92 7.81 -10.16
CA ARG A 56 4.97 7.99 -8.71
C ARG A 56 6.37 7.66 -8.17
N CYS A 57 6.54 6.54 -7.48
CA CYS A 57 7.83 6.17 -6.91
C CYS A 57 8.73 5.39 -7.88
N ASP A 58 8.18 4.92 -9.01
CA ASP A 58 8.89 4.12 -10.04
C ASP A 58 9.83 3.06 -9.43
N ARG A 59 9.31 2.29 -8.48
CA ARG A 59 10.13 1.36 -7.71
C ARG A 59 10.50 0.16 -8.57
N LYS A 60 11.80 -0.10 -8.69
CA LYS A 60 12.31 -1.27 -9.42
C LYS A 60 11.78 -2.57 -8.81
N ARG A 61 11.29 -3.46 -9.69
CA ARG A 61 10.88 -4.82 -9.32
C ARG A 61 12.04 -5.58 -8.68
N TYR A 62 11.77 -6.30 -7.60
CA TYR A 62 12.70 -7.27 -7.05
C TYR A 62 12.88 -8.44 -8.02
N VAL A 63 14.10 -8.63 -8.53
CA VAL A 63 14.40 -9.68 -9.51
C VAL A 63 14.73 -10.97 -8.78
N HIS A 64 13.94 -12.01 -9.06
CA HIS A 64 14.15 -13.36 -8.57
C HIS A 64 13.75 -14.34 -9.68
N GLU A 65 14.38 -15.52 -9.71
CA GLU A 65 14.08 -16.57 -10.70
C GLU A 65 12.64 -17.08 -10.57
N ASN A 66 12.16 -17.19 -9.33
CA ASN A 66 10.78 -17.51 -9.02
C ASN A 66 9.94 -16.23 -8.95
N SER A 67 9.02 -16.07 -9.91
CA SER A 67 8.13 -14.91 -10.01
C SER A 67 7.23 -14.72 -8.78
N LYS A 68 6.89 -15.81 -8.06
CA LYS A 68 6.13 -15.75 -6.80
C LYS A 68 6.91 -15.04 -5.70
N VAL A 69 8.23 -15.21 -5.65
CA VAL A 69 9.10 -14.52 -4.67
C VAL A 69 9.22 -13.03 -5.01
N SER A 70 9.34 -12.70 -6.30
CA SER A 70 9.28 -11.30 -6.74
C SER A 70 7.96 -10.62 -6.39
N TYR A 71 6.84 -11.36 -6.48
CA TYR A 71 5.52 -10.85 -6.09
C TYR A 71 5.41 -10.71 -4.57
N ALA A 72 5.82 -11.73 -3.82
CA ALA A 72 5.88 -11.72 -2.35
C ALA A 72 6.67 -10.53 -1.78
N PHE A 73 7.75 -10.13 -2.46
CA PHE A 73 8.50 -8.93 -2.10
C PHE A 73 7.65 -7.65 -2.23
N GLU A 74 6.84 -7.54 -3.29
CA GLU A 74 5.95 -6.38 -3.46
C GLU A 74 4.83 -6.35 -2.42
N GLU A 75 4.25 -7.51 -2.10
CA GLU A 75 3.27 -7.64 -1.00
C GLU A 75 3.88 -7.20 0.33
N LEU A 76 5.12 -7.64 0.63
CA LEU A 76 5.83 -7.21 1.83
C LEU A 76 6.03 -5.69 1.88
N VAL A 77 6.33 -5.08 0.73
CA VAL A 77 6.46 -3.62 0.61
C VAL A 77 5.13 -2.92 0.84
N ALA A 78 4.02 -3.46 0.30
CA ALA A 78 2.69 -2.89 0.49
C ALA A 78 2.23 -2.97 1.95
N GLU A 79 2.43 -4.12 2.58
CA GLU A 79 2.06 -4.37 3.98
C GLU A 79 2.85 -3.50 4.97
N MET A 80 4.18 -3.45 4.82
CA MET A 80 4.99 -2.55 5.65
C MET A 80 4.62 -1.08 5.41
N GLY A 81 4.31 -0.71 4.16
CA GLY A 81 3.92 0.65 3.82
C GLY A 81 2.57 1.03 4.45
N ALA A 82 1.59 0.14 4.40
CA ALA A 82 0.29 0.31 5.05
C ALA A 82 0.46 0.45 6.56
N ALA A 83 1.26 -0.41 7.19
CA ALA A 83 1.55 -0.34 8.62
C ALA A 83 2.20 1.01 9.01
N PHE A 84 3.14 1.52 8.21
CA PHE A 84 3.75 2.83 8.45
C PHE A 84 2.73 3.98 8.32
N LEU A 85 1.86 3.92 7.30
CA LEU A 85 0.80 4.91 7.12
C LEU A 85 -0.21 4.87 8.26
N MET A 86 -0.66 3.69 8.67
CA MET A 86 -1.58 3.51 9.78
C MET A 86 -1.00 4.06 11.07
N ALA A 87 0.27 3.75 11.37
CA ALA A 87 0.96 4.29 12.53
C ALA A 87 1.06 5.82 12.48
N ALA A 88 1.39 6.40 11.32
CA ALA A 88 1.46 7.85 11.15
C ALA A 88 0.10 8.56 11.28
N LEU A 89 -0.99 7.88 10.93
CA LEU A 89 -2.35 8.42 10.95
C LEU A 89 -3.12 8.09 12.24
N GLY A 90 -2.53 7.32 13.16
CA GLY A 90 -3.20 6.87 14.39
C GLY A 90 -4.34 5.87 14.14
N ILE A 91 -4.27 5.10 13.06
CA ILE A 91 -5.26 4.07 12.72
C ILE A 91 -4.81 2.73 13.32
N SER A 92 -5.69 2.08 14.09
CA SER A 92 -5.46 0.74 14.63
C SER A 92 -6.50 -0.22 14.03
N GLY A 93 -6.11 -0.95 12.99
CA GLY A 93 -6.94 -1.95 12.31
C GLY A 93 -6.08 -3.08 11.77
N ASP A 94 -6.72 -4.16 11.34
CA ASP A 94 -6.03 -5.31 10.78
C ASP A 94 -6.19 -5.32 9.26
N VAL A 95 -5.08 -5.50 8.53
CA VAL A 95 -5.16 -5.84 7.11
C VAL A 95 -5.63 -7.30 7.04
N ARG A 96 -6.76 -7.55 6.37
CA ARG A 96 -7.33 -8.91 6.30
C ARG A 96 -6.58 -9.78 5.26
N ASP A 97 -6.57 -11.09 5.52
CA ASP A 97 -6.09 -12.17 4.63
C ASP A 97 -4.58 -12.25 4.37
N HIS A 98 -3.78 -12.45 5.44
CA HIS A 98 -2.33 -12.66 5.35
C HIS A 98 -1.83 -14.07 4.99
N ALA A 99 -2.71 -15.07 4.95
CA ALA A 99 -2.29 -16.48 4.98
C ALA A 99 -1.45 -16.89 3.74
N ASP A 100 -1.81 -16.42 2.55
CA ASP A 100 -1.21 -16.90 1.30
C ASP A 100 0.20 -16.37 1.05
N TYR A 101 0.55 -15.19 1.60
CA TYR A 101 1.88 -14.60 1.41
C TYR A 101 2.83 -14.78 2.59
N LEU A 102 2.37 -15.16 3.78
CA LEU A 102 3.25 -15.46 4.93
C LEU A 102 4.29 -16.55 4.60
N ASP A 103 3.87 -17.64 3.96
CA ASP A 103 4.78 -18.71 3.53
C ASP A 103 5.79 -18.22 2.47
N SER A 104 5.34 -17.33 1.58
CA SER A 104 6.18 -16.73 0.56
C SER A 104 7.20 -15.74 1.14
N TRP A 105 6.84 -15.00 2.19
CA TRP A 105 7.74 -14.13 2.94
C TRP A 105 8.76 -14.94 3.73
N LEU A 106 8.34 -16.02 4.39
CA LEU A 106 9.27 -16.92 5.08
C LEU A 106 10.30 -17.51 4.10
N THR A 107 9.86 -17.88 2.90
CA THR A 107 10.76 -18.34 1.83
C THR A 107 11.72 -17.24 1.40
N LEU A 108 11.21 -16.03 1.11
CA LEU A 108 12.01 -14.86 0.74
C LEU A 108 13.07 -14.52 1.79
N LEU A 109 12.68 -14.47 3.07
CA LEU A 109 13.57 -14.08 4.17
C LEU A 109 14.60 -15.15 4.53
N ARG A 110 14.30 -16.44 4.28
CA ARG A 110 15.29 -17.52 4.38
C ARG A 110 16.35 -17.42 3.28
N GLN A 111 15.95 -17.01 2.07
CA GLN A 111 16.84 -16.91 0.91
C GLN A 111 17.67 -15.61 0.88
N ASP A 112 17.06 -14.47 1.22
CA ASP A 112 17.71 -13.16 1.25
C ASP A 112 17.34 -12.42 2.55
N LYS A 113 18.18 -12.56 3.59
CA LYS A 113 18.01 -11.84 4.86
C LYS A 113 18.06 -10.31 4.71
N ARG A 114 18.58 -9.78 3.60
CA ARG A 114 18.59 -8.33 3.31
C ARG A 114 17.31 -7.89 2.60
N ALA A 115 16.46 -8.81 2.15
CA ALA A 115 15.19 -8.48 1.50
C ALA A 115 14.29 -7.64 2.41
N ILE A 116 14.25 -7.91 3.72
CA ILE A 116 13.44 -7.12 4.66
C ILE A 116 13.86 -5.64 4.72
N PHE A 117 15.16 -5.35 4.72
CA PHE A 117 15.65 -3.97 4.72
C PHE A 117 15.38 -3.26 3.39
N LYS A 118 15.50 -3.98 2.26
CA LYS A 118 15.15 -3.46 0.94
C LYS A 118 13.65 -3.16 0.86
N ALA A 119 12.81 -4.07 1.36
CA ALA A 119 11.36 -3.91 1.39
C ALA A 119 10.97 -2.73 2.28
N ALA A 120 11.51 -2.64 3.49
CA ALA A 120 11.29 -1.52 4.40
C ALA A 120 11.66 -0.16 3.78
N ALA A 121 12.80 -0.09 3.09
CA ALA A 121 13.20 1.14 2.40
C ALA A 121 12.24 1.53 1.27
N GLN A 122 11.69 0.55 0.54
CA GLN A 122 10.68 0.80 -0.49
C GLN A 122 9.32 1.15 0.09
N ALA A 123 8.93 0.53 1.21
CA ALA A 123 7.72 0.81 1.96
C ALA A 123 7.73 2.23 2.52
N GLN A 124 8.85 2.66 3.12
CA GLN A 124 9.01 4.03 3.61
C GLN A 124 8.85 5.06 2.48
N LYS A 125 9.40 4.78 1.29
CA LYS A 125 9.21 5.66 0.12
C LYS A 125 7.74 5.79 -0.28
N ALA A 126 6.96 4.71 -0.24
CA ALA A 126 5.53 4.76 -0.52
C ALA A 126 4.76 5.55 0.54
N ALA A 127 5.06 5.29 1.82
CA ALA A 127 4.42 5.98 2.93
C ALA A 127 4.69 7.49 2.86
N ASN A 128 5.95 7.88 2.65
CA ASN A 128 6.33 9.29 2.50
C ASN A 128 5.60 9.95 1.33
N TRP A 129 5.57 9.30 0.15
CA TRP A 129 4.87 9.85 -1.01
C TRP A 129 3.38 10.15 -0.71
N ALA A 130 2.70 9.24 -0.02
CA ALA A 130 1.28 9.42 0.33
C ALA A 130 1.05 10.47 1.43
N LEU A 131 1.97 10.59 2.40
CA LEU A 131 1.91 11.60 3.45
C LEU A 131 2.26 13.00 2.92
N ASP A 132 3.24 13.11 2.03
CA ASP A 132 3.64 14.37 1.38
C ASP A 132 2.47 14.93 0.55
N ALA A 133 1.77 14.06 -0.21
CA ALA A 133 0.57 14.44 -0.94
C ALA A 133 -0.54 14.96 -0.01
N HIS A 134 -0.70 14.33 1.16
CA HIS A 134 -1.66 14.78 2.18
C HIS A 134 -1.29 16.14 2.77
N ALA A 135 -0.04 16.34 3.16
CA ALA A 135 0.44 17.61 3.70
C ALA A 135 0.31 18.76 2.69
N ALA A 136 0.60 18.50 1.40
CA ALA A 136 0.43 19.49 0.34
C ALA A 136 -1.04 19.89 0.12
N ALA A 137 -1.96 18.92 0.19
CA ALA A 137 -3.39 19.19 0.09
C ALA A 137 -3.91 20.03 1.27
N ASP A 138 -3.46 19.71 2.49
CA ASP A 138 -3.86 20.41 3.72
C ASP A 138 -3.35 21.86 3.72
N ALA A 139 -2.10 22.09 3.29
CA ALA A 139 -1.54 23.44 3.13
C ALA A 139 -2.33 24.28 2.12
N THR A 140 -2.78 23.67 1.03
CA THR A 140 -3.58 24.34 -0.01
C THR A 140 -4.97 24.72 0.52
N ALA A 141 -5.61 23.83 1.28
CA ALA A 141 -6.92 24.10 1.89
C ALA A 141 -6.84 25.25 2.92
N GLY A 142 -5.80 25.27 3.76
CA GLY A 142 -5.57 26.33 4.73
C GLY A 142 -5.37 27.71 4.10
N ALA A 143 -4.66 27.77 2.96
CA ALA A 143 -4.42 29.02 2.23
C ALA A 143 -5.67 29.56 1.52
N GLN A 144 -6.65 28.71 1.19
CA GLN A 144 -7.92 29.14 0.57
C GLN A 144 -8.97 29.61 1.60
N SER A 145 -8.79 29.23 2.87
CA SER A 145 -9.67 29.62 3.98
C SER A 145 -9.21 30.86 4.76
N ALA A 146 -8.04 31.41 4.43
CA ALA A 146 -7.44 32.60 5.05
C ALA A 146 -7.58 33.83 4.14
#